data_AF-A0A2K1JZ32-F1
#
_entry.id   AF-A0A2K1JZ32-F1
#
_cell.length_a   1.000
_cell.length_b   1.000
_cell.length_c   1.000
_cell.angle_alpha   90.00
_cell.angle_beta   90.00
_cell.angle_gamma   90.00
#
_symmetry.space_group_name_H-M   'P 1'
#
loop_
_entity.id
_entity.type
_entity.pdbx_description
1 polymer ?
#
loop_
_entity_poly.entity_id
_entity_poly.type
_entity_poly.pdbx_seq_one_letter_code
_entity_poly.pdbx_strand_id
1 'polypeptide(L)'
;MAHNLQPAELESKSFIKRHVDNFRRRVWLRKVCYGFLLFAIAAAVALVGLPDQLSQSGHYVLSFPSSIIPTYWQRGTINHTTSFDMQIEDIIIFDSDVLVIVHAPPSEEFPTKDRLECRYGNLTHAAYRRATAVHLYTDRAAVVCGAPPENIPWDMSTVLIEIDSEIEIRPKGEASLDHQQPLQWHSGMVVYEVFPTEEDVVVFVHGINHTWGAHSNGISEKERLQQFQCVYGDGFRKPVTAQAQEVFRCEHPPEHLMHDLAGKKMGIKFKGTILPSVAYYNPKRNSMPADSPKTLVGSINRKLLTPLTDSQTPDRKRHNICSCTMVYNGAKFLKEWVYYNSHLGVEKFIIYDNNSDDNLDEVVASLRSFNVTTKSWPWVKTQEAGFSHCSLLAQPDCTWMLFTDIDEYFFPKKLLSSTVNQTSESAAEPAEEQPPTTGMDETQALNSSILARFVEGIVSGHHSEINGSVGQISTLCHNFGPSNLTVSPPKGVTQGYTCRMKQTQRHKSIVLLSAIDHSLANVIHHFTLKPGYDQKLIRPAKAVINHYKFQVWGEFKAKFRRRAATYVADWTEDRSLTSKDRVPDLGTKAVKPADWETRYCEVQDYGLRKYMQQVFGSDDGNGNLHFPWEGPS
;
A
#
# COMPACT_ATOMS: atom_id res chain seq x y z
N MET A 1 33.53 -52.74 2.48
CA MET A 1 32.68 -53.42 3.47
C MET A 1 32.30 -52.38 4.52
N ALA A 2 31.33 -51.49 4.30
CA ALA A 2 29.88 -51.70 4.21
C ALA A 2 29.29 -52.29 5.50
N HIS A 3 28.70 -51.42 6.34
CA HIS A 3 27.60 -51.58 7.31
C HIS A 3 27.64 -50.36 8.25
N ASN A 4 26.56 -49.72 8.70
CA ASN A 4 25.14 -49.77 8.42
C ASN A 4 24.58 -48.46 9.02
N LEU A 5 23.88 -47.66 8.23
CA LEU A 5 23.10 -46.51 8.70
C LEU A 5 21.61 -46.77 8.43
N GLN A 6 20.80 -46.29 9.37
CA GLN A 6 19.33 -46.15 9.41
C GLN A 6 18.52 -47.33 9.96
N PRO A 7 17.55 -47.03 10.85
CA PRO A 7 16.20 -46.79 10.36
C PRO A 7 15.42 -45.72 11.15
N ALA A 8 15.22 -44.54 10.54
CA ALA A 8 14.17 -43.60 10.95
C ALA A 8 13.41 -42.99 9.75
N GLU A 9 13.85 -43.25 8.51
CA GLU A 9 13.25 -42.71 7.29
C GLU A 9 12.34 -43.70 6.53
N LEU A 10 12.23 -44.96 6.97
CA LEU A 10 11.41 -45.97 6.30
C LEU A 10 9.97 -46.10 6.84
N GLU A 11 9.68 -45.66 8.07
CA GLU A 11 8.32 -45.80 8.62
C GLU A 11 7.36 -44.68 8.17
N SER A 12 7.86 -43.47 7.88
CA SER A 12 7.04 -42.33 7.42
C SER A 12 6.42 -42.56 6.02
N LYS A 13 7.14 -43.22 5.10
CA LYS A 13 6.67 -43.45 3.73
C LYS A 13 5.67 -44.60 3.61
N SER A 14 5.61 -45.52 4.57
CA SER A 14 4.65 -46.65 4.55
C SER A 14 3.26 -46.28 5.12
N PHE A 15 3.20 -45.31 6.04
CA PHE A 15 1.96 -44.84 6.67
C PHE A 15 1.12 -43.96 5.71
N ILE A 16 1.77 -43.11 4.92
CA ILE A 16 1.10 -42.20 3.96
C ILE A 16 0.47 -42.98 2.79
N LYS A 17 1.10 -44.07 2.33
CA LYS A 17 0.59 -44.87 1.20
C LYS A 17 -0.70 -45.64 1.54
N ARG A 18 -0.82 -46.18 2.77
CA ARG A 18 -2.04 -46.89 3.22
C ARG A 18 -3.24 -45.96 3.45
N HIS A 19 -3.02 -44.68 3.74
CA HIS A 19 -4.10 -43.71 3.97
C HIS A 19 -4.71 -43.18 2.66
N VAL A 20 -3.88 -43.00 1.62
CA VAL A 20 -4.33 -42.52 0.30
C VAL A 20 -5.16 -43.58 -0.45
N ASP A 21 -4.82 -44.86 -0.33
CA ASP A 21 -5.55 -45.94 -1.01
C ASP A 21 -6.92 -46.24 -0.37
N ASN A 22 -7.05 -46.11 0.96
CA ASN A 22 -8.33 -46.24 1.66
C ASN A 22 -9.28 -45.05 1.42
N PHE A 23 -8.75 -43.85 1.17
CA PHE A 23 -9.55 -42.68 0.82
C PHE A 23 -10.12 -42.80 -0.61
N ARG A 24 -9.33 -43.28 -1.58
CA ARG A 24 -9.78 -43.48 -2.97
C ARG A 24 -10.89 -44.53 -3.10
N ARG A 25 -10.85 -45.63 -2.33
CA ARG A 25 -11.95 -46.63 -2.33
C ARG A 25 -13.27 -46.09 -1.74
N ARG A 26 -13.23 -45.25 -0.71
CA ARG A 26 -14.44 -44.64 -0.11
C ARG A 26 -15.10 -43.59 -1.01
N VAL A 27 -14.30 -42.84 -1.78
CA VAL A 27 -14.82 -41.86 -2.75
C VAL A 27 -15.46 -42.54 -3.96
N TRP A 28 -14.92 -43.69 -4.40
CA TRP A 28 -15.49 -44.46 -5.52
C TRP A 28 -16.85 -45.10 -5.16
N LEU A 29 -16.95 -45.72 -3.99
CA LEU A 29 -18.22 -46.29 -3.50
C LEU A 29 -19.34 -45.23 -3.31
N ARG A 30 -18.99 -44.01 -2.85
CA ARG A 30 -19.96 -42.91 -2.75
C ARG A 30 -20.44 -42.38 -4.11
N LYS A 31 -19.59 -42.38 -5.14
CA LYS A 31 -19.98 -41.95 -6.50
C LYS A 31 -20.91 -42.95 -7.18
N VAL A 32 -20.74 -44.26 -6.94
CA VAL A 32 -21.63 -45.29 -7.48
C VAL A 32 -23.03 -45.20 -6.83
N CYS A 33 -23.12 -44.99 -5.51
CA CYS A 33 -24.41 -44.85 -4.83
C CYS A 33 -25.20 -43.58 -5.23
N TYR A 34 -24.52 -42.45 -5.47
CA TYR A 34 -25.18 -41.22 -5.94
C TYR A 34 -25.67 -41.33 -7.40
N GLY A 35 -24.98 -42.10 -8.25
CA GLY A 35 -25.41 -42.37 -9.61
C GLY A 35 -26.72 -43.18 -9.66
N PHE A 36 -26.87 -44.20 -8.81
CA PHE A 36 -28.10 -44.97 -8.72
C PHE A 36 -29.29 -44.16 -8.16
N LEU A 37 -29.03 -43.23 -7.23
CA LEU A 37 -30.07 -42.37 -6.66
C LEU A 37 -30.61 -41.36 -7.70
N LEU A 38 -29.73 -40.77 -8.51
CA LEU A 38 -30.13 -39.85 -9.58
C LEU A 38 -30.89 -40.55 -10.71
N PHE A 39 -30.53 -41.79 -11.03
CA PHE A 39 -31.24 -42.58 -12.04
C PHE A 39 -32.66 -42.98 -11.56
N ALA A 40 -32.82 -43.29 -10.27
CA ALA A 40 -34.12 -43.57 -9.68
C ALA A 40 -35.05 -42.34 -9.65
N ILE A 41 -34.50 -41.14 -9.40
CA ILE A 41 -35.26 -39.89 -9.42
C ILE A 41 -35.69 -39.52 -10.86
N ALA A 42 -34.81 -39.69 -11.84
CA ALA A 42 -35.16 -39.45 -13.24
C ALA A 42 -36.25 -40.42 -13.76
N ALA A 43 -36.21 -41.68 -13.33
CA ALA A 43 -37.25 -42.67 -13.66
C ALA A 43 -38.60 -42.35 -13.00
N ALA A 44 -38.61 -41.75 -11.80
CA ALA A 44 -39.84 -41.34 -11.11
C ALA A 44 -40.49 -40.11 -11.76
N VAL A 45 -39.70 -39.17 -12.30
CA VAL A 45 -40.21 -37.98 -13.01
C VAL A 45 -40.81 -38.34 -14.37
N ALA A 46 -40.30 -39.39 -15.03
CA ALA A 46 -40.86 -39.88 -16.30
C ALA A 46 -42.22 -40.61 -16.15
N LEU A 47 -42.61 -40.99 -14.92
CA LEU A 47 -43.88 -41.69 -14.63
C LEU A 47 -45.03 -40.75 -14.23
N VAL A 48 -44.77 -39.45 -14.00
CA VAL A 48 -45.79 -38.45 -13.69
C VAL A 48 -45.95 -37.54 -14.90
N GLY A 49 -46.75 -37.99 -15.87
CA GLY A 49 -47.15 -37.16 -16.99
C GLY A 49 -47.97 -35.96 -16.50
N LEU A 50 -47.55 -34.75 -16.88
CA LEU A 50 -48.34 -33.52 -16.73
C LEU A 50 -48.63 -32.94 -18.12
N PRO A 51 -49.80 -32.30 -18.31
CA PRO A 51 -50.39 -32.10 -19.63
C PRO A 51 -49.89 -30.83 -20.30
N ASP A 52 -49.65 -30.92 -21.60
CA ASP A 52 -49.58 -29.78 -22.52
C ASP A 52 -50.94 -29.09 -22.62
N GLN A 53 -50.97 -27.77 -22.46
CA GLN A 53 -51.77 -26.78 -23.21
C GLN A 53 -51.80 -25.44 -22.45
N LEU A 54 -51.16 -24.41 -23.00
CA LEU A 54 -51.84 -23.16 -23.40
C LEU A 54 -50.85 -22.18 -24.03
N SER A 55 -51.21 -21.77 -25.25
CA SER A 55 -50.47 -20.85 -26.10
C SER A 55 -50.84 -19.39 -25.82
N GLN A 56 -49.90 -18.53 -26.22
CA GLN A 56 -50.08 -17.19 -26.80
C GLN A 56 -50.27 -15.95 -25.92
N SER A 57 -49.45 -14.97 -26.31
CA SER A 57 -49.65 -13.52 -26.36
C SER A 57 -49.29 -12.70 -25.12
N GLY A 58 -48.45 -11.69 -25.36
CA GLY A 58 -48.07 -10.70 -24.38
C GLY A 58 -46.66 -10.15 -24.62
N HIS A 59 -46.53 -9.22 -25.57
CA HIS A 59 -45.36 -8.35 -25.65
C HIS A 59 -45.17 -7.62 -24.31
N TYR A 60 -44.20 -8.06 -23.52
CA TYR A 60 -43.57 -7.23 -22.51
C TYR A 60 -42.08 -7.21 -22.83
N VAL A 61 -41.69 -6.26 -23.68
CA VAL A 61 -40.33 -5.76 -23.66
C VAL A 61 -40.17 -5.10 -22.30
N LEU A 62 -39.67 -5.85 -21.33
CA LEU A 62 -39.16 -5.28 -20.08
C LEU A 62 -37.96 -4.41 -20.46
N SER A 63 -38.24 -3.14 -20.73
CA SER A 63 -37.26 -2.07 -20.69
C SER A 63 -36.66 -2.07 -19.29
N PHE A 64 -35.53 -2.76 -19.12
CA PHE A 64 -34.70 -2.58 -17.94
C PHE A 64 -34.34 -1.10 -17.85
N PRO A 65 -34.47 -0.46 -16.68
CA PRO A 65 -34.11 0.95 -16.54
C PRO A 65 -32.65 1.10 -16.98
N SER A 66 -32.43 1.96 -17.97
CA SER A 66 -31.10 2.50 -18.27
C SER A 66 -30.51 2.98 -16.94
N SER A 67 -29.48 2.30 -16.46
CA SER A 67 -28.79 2.58 -15.19
C SER A 67 -28.60 4.09 -15.02
N ILE A 68 -29.40 4.67 -14.13
CA ILE A 68 -29.50 6.12 -13.91
C ILE A 68 -28.21 6.55 -13.23
N ILE A 69 -27.55 7.58 -13.77
CA ILE A 69 -26.40 8.22 -13.11
C ILE A 69 -26.92 8.74 -11.77
N PRO A 70 -26.25 8.45 -10.64
CA PRO A 70 -26.74 8.91 -9.36
C PRO A 70 -26.89 10.44 -9.37
N THR A 71 -28.03 10.95 -8.94
CA THR A 71 -28.37 12.38 -8.98
C THR A 71 -27.31 13.26 -8.30
N TYR A 72 -26.70 12.76 -7.24
CA TYR A 72 -25.63 13.43 -6.52
C TYR A 72 -24.31 13.59 -7.29
N TRP A 73 -24.12 12.87 -8.42
CA TRP A 73 -22.98 13.10 -9.32
C TRP A 73 -23.17 14.36 -10.16
N GLN A 74 -24.41 14.83 -10.32
CA GLN A 74 -24.71 15.97 -11.17
C GLN A 74 -24.25 17.25 -10.48
N ARG A 75 -23.31 17.95 -11.11
CA ARG A 75 -22.84 19.25 -10.63
C ARG A 75 -23.93 20.28 -10.91
N GLY A 76 -24.71 20.67 -9.89
CA GLY A 76 -25.62 21.80 -10.00
C GLY A 76 -24.85 23.06 -10.44
N THR A 77 -25.43 23.85 -11.36
CA THR A 77 -24.91 25.17 -11.73
C THR A 77 -24.91 26.06 -10.48
N ILE A 78 -23.72 26.40 -10.00
CA ILE A 78 -23.54 27.28 -8.83
C ILE A 78 -23.86 28.70 -9.28
N ASN A 79 -24.92 29.30 -8.72
CA ASN A 79 -25.09 30.74 -8.76
C ASN A 79 -24.11 31.34 -7.73
N HIS A 80 -23.09 32.04 -8.23
CA HIS A 80 -22.06 32.71 -7.43
C HIS A 80 -22.68 33.79 -6.54
N THR A 81 -22.89 33.54 -5.25
CA THR A 81 -23.33 34.60 -4.32
C THR A 81 -22.86 34.49 -2.86
N THR A 82 -21.87 33.64 -2.52
CA THR A 82 -21.26 33.67 -1.17
C THR A 82 -19.74 33.69 -1.22
N SER A 83 -19.14 34.46 -0.32
CA SER A 83 -17.72 34.85 -0.26
C SER A 83 -16.72 33.71 0.04
N PHE A 84 -17.16 32.45 0.08
CA PHE A 84 -16.31 31.27 0.24
C PHE A 84 -16.84 30.14 -0.65
N ASP A 85 -16.00 29.62 -1.53
CA ASP A 85 -16.33 28.60 -2.54
C ASP A 85 -16.16 27.15 -2.01
N MET A 86 -15.86 26.98 -0.72
CA MET A 86 -15.66 25.66 -0.10
C MET A 86 -16.98 24.97 0.26
N GLN A 87 -17.12 23.69 -0.11
CA GLN A 87 -18.33 22.89 0.16
C GLN A 87 -17.99 21.41 0.41
N ILE A 88 -18.74 20.77 1.31
CA ILE A 88 -18.63 19.32 1.54
C ILE A 88 -19.30 18.59 0.38
N GLU A 89 -18.55 17.71 -0.30
CA GLU A 89 -19.03 16.91 -1.42
C GLU A 89 -19.36 15.46 -1.06
N ASP A 90 -18.58 14.84 -0.17
CA ASP A 90 -18.77 13.44 0.25
C ASP A 90 -18.38 13.24 1.70
N ILE A 91 -19.02 12.28 2.37
CA ILE A 91 -18.68 11.85 3.72
C ILE A 91 -18.59 10.33 3.75
N ILE A 92 -17.50 9.81 4.31
CA ILE A 92 -17.21 8.39 4.42
C ILE A 92 -16.99 8.06 5.89
N ILE A 93 -17.68 7.03 6.38
CA ILE A 93 -17.55 6.52 7.74
C ILE A 93 -16.58 5.35 7.74
N PHE A 94 -15.50 5.51 8.50
CA PHE A 94 -14.65 4.43 9.01
C PHE A 94 -15.12 4.02 10.42
N ASP A 95 -14.48 3.03 11.05
CA ASP A 95 -14.95 2.53 12.36
C ASP A 95 -14.81 3.57 13.48
N SER A 96 -13.68 4.27 13.53
CA SER A 96 -13.37 5.27 14.57
C SER A 96 -13.39 6.70 14.06
N ASP A 97 -13.41 6.88 12.74
CA ASP A 97 -13.11 8.13 12.07
C ASP A 97 -14.12 8.39 10.94
N VAL A 98 -14.32 9.64 10.59
CA VAL A 98 -15.14 10.10 9.47
C VAL A 98 -14.26 10.93 8.57
N LEU A 99 -14.23 10.60 7.28
CA LEU A 99 -13.56 11.35 6.24
C LEU A 99 -14.56 12.25 5.54
N VAL A 100 -14.28 13.54 5.50
CA VAL A 100 -15.10 14.55 4.83
C VAL A 100 -14.33 15.09 3.64
N ILE A 101 -14.84 14.88 2.43
CA ILE A 101 -14.27 15.43 1.20
C ILE A 101 -14.87 16.81 0.97
N VAL A 102 -14.00 17.80 0.88
CA VAL A 102 -14.34 19.21 0.70
C VAL A 102 -13.80 19.66 -0.65
N HIS A 103 -14.65 20.28 -1.47
CA HIS A 103 -14.16 21.06 -2.60
C HIS A 103 -13.44 22.30 -2.09
N ALA A 104 -12.20 22.50 -2.52
CA ALA A 104 -11.34 23.59 -2.08
C ALA A 104 -10.63 24.17 -3.31
N PRO A 105 -11.03 25.36 -3.80
CA PRO A 105 -10.42 25.96 -4.98
C PRO A 105 -8.92 26.17 -4.81
N PRO A 106 -8.09 25.95 -5.85
CA PRO A 106 -6.64 26.08 -5.76
C PRO A 106 -6.12 27.48 -5.37
N SER A 107 -6.96 28.51 -5.49
CA SER A 107 -6.65 29.89 -5.14
C SER A 107 -6.68 30.17 -3.63
N GLU A 108 -7.28 29.29 -2.83
CA GLU A 108 -7.41 29.45 -1.38
C GLU A 108 -6.51 28.46 -0.64
N GLU A 109 -5.78 28.93 0.37
CA GLU A 109 -5.01 28.05 1.25
C GLU A 109 -5.96 27.36 2.22
N PHE A 110 -6.04 26.03 2.15
CA PHE A 110 -6.90 25.26 3.04
C PHE A 110 -6.32 25.23 4.47
N PRO A 111 -7.11 25.43 5.53
CA PRO A 111 -6.59 25.50 6.90
C PRO A 111 -5.91 24.21 7.37
N THR A 112 -4.96 24.35 8.30
CA THR A 112 -4.33 23.21 8.97
C THR A 112 -5.30 22.51 9.92
N LYS A 113 -5.06 21.23 10.23
CA LYS A 113 -5.93 20.42 11.09
C LYS A 113 -6.25 21.06 12.44
N ASP A 114 -5.33 21.81 13.04
CA ASP A 114 -5.51 22.43 14.35
C ASP A 114 -6.55 23.56 14.36
N ARG A 115 -6.88 24.11 13.18
CA ARG A 115 -7.89 25.16 12.99
C ARG A 115 -9.28 24.61 12.64
N LEU A 116 -9.42 23.29 12.51
CA LEU A 116 -10.62 22.64 12.01
C LEU A 116 -11.33 21.81 13.08
N GLU A 117 -12.64 22.00 13.19
CA GLU A 117 -13.52 21.19 14.03
C GLU A 117 -14.73 20.68 13.21
N CYS A 118 -14.94 19.37 13.21
CA CYS A 118 -16.13 18.76 12.65
C CYS A 118 -17.27 18.78 13.66
N ARG A 119 -18.43 19.29 13.25
CA ARG A 119 -19.68 19.26 14.02
C ARG A 119 -20.64 18.24 13.40
N TYR A 120 -21.19 17.37 14.24
CA TYR A 120 -22.22 16.40 13.87
C TYR A 120 -23.52 16.69 14.60
N GLY A 121 -24.66 16.49 13.94
CA GLY A 121 -25.98 16.66 14.54
C GLY A 121 -26.54 18.07 14.39
N ASN A 122 -27.69 18.31 15.02
CA ASN A 122 -28.43 19.57 14.88
C ASN A 122 -27.99 20.62 15.91
N LEU A 123 -28.61 21.81 15.89
CA LEU A 123 -28.25 22.92 16.79
C LEU A 123 -28.47 22.64 18.28
N THR A 124 -29.35 21.70 18.64
CA THR A 124 -29.68 21.40 20.05
C THR A 124 -28.95 20.17 20.58
N HIS A 125 -28.56 19.25 19.70
CA HIS A 125 -27.90 17.99 20.01
C HIS A 125 -26.76 17.77 19.01
N ALA A 126 -25.59 18.33 19.34
CA ALA A 126 -24.39 18.24 18.51
C ALA A 126 -23.21 17.61 19.25
N ALA A 127 -22.31 17.00 18.48
CA ALA A 127 -20.98 16.64 18.94
C ALA A 127 -19.92 17.31 18.08
N TYR A 128 -18.87 17.78 18.73
CA TYR A 128 -17.71 18.40 18.11
C TYR A 128 -16.51 17.47 18.19
N ARG A 129 -15.72 17.42 17.11
CA ARG A 129 -14.53 16.58 16.95
C ARG A 129 -13.47 17.35 16.20
N ARG A 130 -12.31 17.50 16.82
CA ARG A 130 -11.14 18.07 16.13
C ARG A 130 -10.75 17.22 14.93
N ALA A 131 -10.28 17.89 13.89
CA ALA A 131 -9.64 17.20 12.77
C ALA A 131 -8.34 16.54 13.23
N THR A 132 -8.12 15.29 12.82
CA THR A 132 -6.92 14.51 13.14
C THR A 132 -5.92 14.50 11.99
N ALA A 133 -6.40 14.65 10.76
CA ALA A 133 -5.59 14.79 9.56
C ALA A 133 -6.31 15.64 8.50
N VAL A 134 -5.52 16.30 7.64
CA VAL A 134 -5.99 17.03 6.47
C VAL A 134 -5.13 16.62 5.28
N HIS A 135 -5.77 16.17 4.21
CA HIS A 135 -5.11 15.71 2.99
C HIS A 135 -5.48 16.61 1.84
N LEU A 136 -4.47 17.24 1.23
CA LEU A 136 -4.68 18.20 0.15
C LEU A 136 -4.57 17.53 -1.23
N TYR A 137 -5.50 17.89 -2.10
CA TYR A 137 -5.54 17.53 -3.51
C TYR A 137 -5.57 18.82 -4.35
N THR A 138 -5.64 18.70 -5.67
CA THR A 138 -5.56 19.87 -6.56
C THR A 138 -6.71 20.86 -6.35
N ASP A 139 -7.93 20.37 -6.20
CA ASP A 139 -9.17 21.16 -6.09
C ASP A 139 -10.05 20.71 -4.91
N ARG A 140 -9.47 19.93 -3.99
CA ARG A 140 -10.15 19.28 -2.87
C ARG A 140 -9.24 19.18 -1.65
N ALA A 141 -9.87 19.06 -0.50
CA ALA A 141 -9.26 18.59 0.72
C ALA A 141 -10.04 17.39 1.26
N ALA A 142 -9.37 16.49 1.95
CA ALA A 142 -10.03 15.45 2.74
C ALA A 142 -9.69 15.65 4.21
N VAL A 143 -10.71 15.92 5.03
CA VAL A 143 -10.58 16.19 6.45
C VAL A 143 -11.00 14.94 7.22
N VAL A 144 -10.13 14.44 8.08
CA VAL A 144 -10.40 13.28 8.93
C VAL A 144 -10.77 13.78 10.32
N CYS A 145 -11.91 13.35 10.83
CA CYS A 145 -12.39 13.69 12.17
C CYS A 145 -12.76 12.43 12.93
N GLY A 146 -12.70 12.45 14.26
CA GLY A 146 -13.22 11.33 15.06
C GLY A 146 -14.73 11.15 14.82
N ALA A 147 -15.23 9.93 14.94
CA ALA A 147 -16.67 9.66 14.87
C ALA A 147 -17.44 10.31 16.05
N PRO A 148 -18.68 10.77 15.85
CA PRO A 148 -19.52 11.25 16.93
C PRO A 148 -19.96 10.10 17.86
N PRO A 149 -20.39 10.40 19.10
CA PRO A 149 -20.99 9.40 19.98
C PRO A 149 -22.24 8.76 19.36
N GLU A 150 -22.51 7.49 19.67
CA GLU A 150 -23.68 6.74 19.14
C GLU A 150 -25.03 7.41 19.42
N ASN A 151 -25.13 8.19 20.51
CA ASN A 151 -26.37 8.85 20.90
C ASN A 151 -26.63 10.18 20.18
N ILE A 152 -25.74 10.61 19.29
CA ILE A 152 -25.93 11.80 18.45
C ILE A 152 -26.48 11.34 17.11
N PRO A 153 -27.76 11.62 16.77
CA PRO A 153 -28.28 11.35 15.44
C PRO A 153 -27.65 12.33 14.44
N TRP A 154 -27.14 11.81 13.34
CA TRP A 154 -26.51 12.61 12.29
C TRP A 154 -26.61 11.93 10.92
N ASP A 155 -26.47 12.74 9.89
CA ASP A 155 -26.53 12.37 8.47
C ASP A 155 -25.70 13.38 7.65
N MET A 156 -25.67 13.24 6.32
CA MET A 156 -24.92 14.15 5.45
C MET A 156 -25.28 15.62 5.65
N SER A 157 -26.55 15.94 5.90
CA SER A 157 -27.06 17.32 5.99
C SER A 157 -26.69 18.04 7.29
N THR A 158 -26.36 17.26 8.32
CA THR A 158 -26.09 17.76 9.68
C THR A 158 -24.60 17.86 10.00
N VAL A 159 -23.72 17.44 9.08
CA VAL A 159 -22.26 17.61 9.22
C VAL A 159 -21.85 18.97 8.67
N LEU A 160 -21.02 19.69 9.44
CA LEU A 160 -20.28 20.85 8.95
C LEU A 160 -18.86 20.86 9.51
N ILE A 161 -17.98 21.61 8.86
CA ILE A 161 -16.62 21.88 9.35
C ILE A 161 -16.56 23.35 9.73
N GLU A 162 -16.11 23.64 10.95
CA GLU A 162 -15.83 24.99 11.43
C GLU A 162 -14.34 25.28 11.30
N ILE A 163 -14.01 26.45 10.73
CA ILE A 163 -12.66 27.00 10.68
C ILE A 163 -12.61 28.12 11.73
N ASP A 164 -11.74 27.96 12.73
CA ASP A 164 -11.54 28.92 13.83
C ASP A 164 -12.84 29.39 14.52
N SER A 165 -13.90 28.58 14.47
CA SER A 165 -15.26 28.93 14.95
C SER A 165 -15.89 30.17 14.28
N GLU A 166 -15.37 30.60 13.14
CA GLU A 166 -15.84 31.79 12.41
C GLU A 166 -16.48 31.43 11.06
N ILE A 167 -15.90 30.46 10.35
CA ILE A 167 -16.32 30.09 8.99
C ILE A 167 -16.84 28.66 9.01
N GLU A 168 -18.01 28.43 8.40
CA GLU A 168 -18.62 27.12 8.28
C GLU A 168 -18.57 26.60 6.85
N ILE A 169 -18.00 25.41 6.65
CA ILE A 169 -18.11 24.65 5.42
C ILE A 169 -19.28 23.68 5.55
N ARG A 170 -20.26 23.81 4.64
CA ARG A 170 -21.51 23.04 4.68
C ARG A 170 -21.62 22.08 3.48
N PRO A 171 -22.51 21.06 3.56
CA PRO A 171 -22.83 20.18 2.44
C PRO A 171 -23.41 20.92 1.25
N LYS A 172 -23.12 20.40 0.06
CA LYS A 172 -23.62 20.94 -1.20
C LYS A 172 -25.12 20.73 -1.39
N GLY A 173 -25.90 21.82 -1.36
CA GLY A 173 -27.33 21.86 -1.70
C GLY A 173 -28.24 21.07 -0.74
N GLU A 174 -29.54 21.02 -1.03
CA GLU A 174 -30.46 20.10 -0.35
C GLU A 174 -30.15 18.67 -0.81
N ALA A 175 -29.60 17.85 0.09
CA ALA A 175 -29.27 16.45 -0.22
C ALA A 175 -30.52 15.70 -0.70
N SER A 176 -30.48 15.18 -1.94
CA SER A 176 -31.52 14.27 -2.44
C SER A 176 -31.68 13.10 -1.47
N LEU A 177 -32.90 12.54 -1.33
CA LEU A 177 -33.20 11.44 -0.40
C LEU A 177 -32.19 10.27 -0.48
N ASP A 178 -31.69 9.94 -1.68
CA ASP A 178 -30.71 8.87 -1.92
C ASP A 178 -29.26 9.24 -1.51
N HIS A 179 -29.02 10.48 -1.08
CA HIS A 179 -27.71 11.04 -0.74
C HIS A 179 -27.66 11.60 0.69
N GLN A 180 -28.63 11.24 1.53
CA GLN A 180 -28.67 11.68 2.92
C GLN A 180 -27.76 10.84 3.82
N GLN A 181 -27.48 9.58 3.48
CA GLN A 181 -26.64 8.72 4.31
C GLN A 181 -25.16 8.78 3.90
N PRO A 182 -24.23 8.97 4.85
CA PRO A 182 -22.79 8.86 4.59
C PRO A 182 -22.40 7.47 4.08
N LEU A 183 -21.36 7.41 3.25
CA LEU A 183 -20.87 6.17 2.68
C LEU A 183 -20.20 5.29 3.74
N GLN A 184 -20.61 4.02 3.80
CA GLN A 184 -20.05 3.04 4.73
C GLN A 184 -18.84 2.35 4.10
N TRP A 185 -17.65 2.53 4.67
CA TRP A 185 -16.43 1.92 4.14
C TRP A 185 -16.45 0.39 4.28
N HIS A 186 -16.67 -0.14 5.48
CA HIS A 186 -16.49 -1.57 5.79
C HIS A 186 -17.54 -2.52 5.18
N SER A 187 -18.74 -2.02 4.90
CA SER A 187 -19.86 -2.83 4.39
C SER A 187 -20.20 -2.54 2.92
N GLY A 188 -19.56 -1.55 2.31
CA GLY A 188 -19.84 -1.07 0.97
C GLY A 188 -18.75 -1.40 -0.04
N MET A 189 -19.13 -1.39 -1.33
CA MET A 189 -18.17 -1.25 -2.41
C MET A 189 -18.08 0.23 -2.78
N VAL A 190 -16.87 0.79 -2.77
CA VAL A 190 -16.67 2.23 -2.99
C VAL A 190 -15.50 2.44 -3.94
N VAL A 191 -15.71 3.24 -4.99
CA VAL A 191 -14.63 3.73 -5.83
C VAL A 191 -14.01 4.94 -5.14
N TYR A 192 -12.73 4.85 -4.75
CA TYR A 192 -12.13 5.80 -3.81
C TYR A 192 -10.93 6.58 -4.37
N GLU A 193 -10.22 6.06 -5.36
CA GLU A 193 -9.09 6.76 -5.96
C GLU A 193 -8.99 6.45 -7.46
N VAL A 194 -8.48 7.41 -8.23
CA VAL A 194 -8.25 7.29 -9.67
C VAL A 194 -6.88 7.84 -10.01
N PHE A 195 -6.10 7.05 -10.74
CA PHE A 195 -4.77 7.40 -11.23
C PHE A 195 -4.71 7.29 -12.76
N PRO A 196 -4.83 8.40 -13.48
CA PRO A 196 -4.58 8.45 -14.92
C PRO A 196 -3.08 8.23 -15.20
N THR A 197 -2.77 7.30 -16.10
CA THR A 197 -1.43 7.07 -16.66
C THR A 197 -1.34 7.71 -18.05
N GLU A 198 -0.24 7.47 -18.78
CA GLU A 198 -0.16 7.88 -20.19
C GLU A 198 -1.00 6.98 -21.10
N GLU A 199 -1.18 5.72 -20.73
CA GLU A 199 -1.82 4.69 -21.57
C GLU A 199 -3.30 4.53 -21.24
N ASP A 200 -3.67 4.69 -19.97
CA ASP A 200 -4.99 4.34 -19.45
C ASP A 200 -5.32 5.00 -18.10
N VAL A 201 -6.42 4.60 -17.50
CA VAL A 201 -6.85 5.07 -16.18
C VAL A 201 -6.95 3.90 -15.22
N VAL A 202 -6.19 3.98 -14.13
CA VAL A 202 -6.25 3.03 -13.02
C VAL A 202 -7.28 3.52 -12.00
N VAL A 203 -8.16 2.64 -11.55
CA VAL A 203 -9.27 2.94 -10.64
C VAL A 203 -9.20 1.99 -9.46
N PHE A 204 -9.26 2.54 -8.26
CA PHE A 204 -9.20 1.78 -7.01
C PHE A 204 -10.59 1.65 -6.40
N VAL A 205 -10.98 0.41 -6.09
CA VAL A 205 -12.32 0.05 -5.63
C VAL A 205 -12.24 -0.83 -4.40
N HIS A 206 -12.77 -0.34 -3.29
CA HIS A 206 -12.86 -1.07 -2.04
C HIS A 206 -14.02 -2.09 -2.06
N GLY A 207 -13.94 -3.13 -1.23
CA GLY A 207 -15.03 -4.09 -0.99
C GLY A 207 -15.22 -5.16 -2.07
N ILE A 208 -14.33 -5.24 -3.06
CA ILE A 208 -14.37 -6.29 -4.09
C ILE A 208 -13.55 -7.49 -3.63
N ASN A 209 -14.20 -8.64 -3.53
CA ASN A 209 -13.59 -9.85 -2.96
C ASN A 209 -12.41 -10.35 -3.81
N HIS A 210 -11.24 -10.57 -3.18
CA HIS A 210 -10.03 -11.12 -3.83
C HIS A 210 -10.29 -12.43 -4.59
N THR A 211 -11.27 -13.23 -4.16
CA THR A 211 -11.65 -14.50 -4.82
C THR A 211 -12.42 -14.32 -6.13
N TRP A 212 -12.92 -13.11 -6.43
CA TRP A 212 -13.53 -12.82 -7.72
C TRP A 212 -12.47 -12.62 -8.82
N GLY A 213 -11.21 -12.39 -8.46
CA GLY A 213 -10.08 -12.21 -9.39
C GLY A 213 -9.34 -13.51 -9.74
N ALA A 214 -9.45 -14.56 -8.93
CA ALA A 214 -8.76 -15.83 -9.16
C ALA A 214 -9.67 -17.02 -8.82
N HIS A 215 -10.09 -17.75 -9.85
CA HIS A 215 -10.80 -19.03 -9.75
C HIS A 215 -12.26 -19.01 -9.25
N SER A 216 -13.12 -18.13 -9.76
CA SER A 216 -14.54 -18.50 -9.86
C SER A 216 -14.66 -19.65 -10.87
N ASN A 217 -14.86 -20.88 -10.39
CA ASN A 217 -14.95 -22.10 -11.22
C ASN A 217 -15.89 -21.91 -12.42
N GLY A 218 -15.33 -21.68 -13.62
CA GLY A 218 -16.04 -21.76 -14.90
C GLY A 218 -16.20 -20.48 -15.73
N ILE A 219 -15.68 -19.32 -15.32
CA ILE A 219 -15.81 -18.05 -16.08
C ILE A 219 -14.43 -17.59 -16.58
N SER A 220 -14.32 -17.28 -17.88
CA SER A 220 -13.10 -16.73 -18.47
C SER A 220 -12.81 -15.31 -17.99
N GLU A 221 -11.55 -14.88 -18.07
CA GLU A 221 -11.18 -13.49 -17.72
C GLU A 221 -11.99 -12.45 -18.51
N LYS A 222 -12.20 -12.71 -19.81
CA LYS A 222 -13.00 -11.83 -20.67
C LYS A 222 -14.44 -11.68 -20.15
N GLU A 223 -15.10 -12.79 -19.83
CA GLU A 223 -16.47 -12.78 -19.29
C GLU A 223 -16.53 -12.13 -17.90
N ARG A 224 -15.48 -12.27 -17.10
CA ARG A 224 -15.34 -11.61 -15.80
C ARG A 224 -15.24 -10.09 -15.96
N LEU A 225 -14.37 -9.60 -16.84
CA LEU A 225 -14.19 -8.17 -17.10
C LEU A 225 -15.44 -7.52 -17.72
N GLN A 226 -16.18 -8.25 -18.56
CA GLN A 226 -17.44 -7.80 -19.16
C GLN A 226 -18.56 -7.49 -18.14
N GLN A 227 -18.44 -7.98 -16.90
CA GLN A 227 -19.38 -7.64 -15.82
C GLN A 227 -19.20 -6.20 -15.30
N PHE A 228 -18.09 -5.55 -15.66
CA PHE A 228 -17.71 -4.23 -15.21
C PHE A 228 -17.64 -3.24 -16.37
N GLN A 229 -18.02 -1.99 -16.10
CA GLN A 229 -17.81 -0.88 -17.04
C GLN A 229 -17.35 0.36 -16.28
N CYS A 230 -16.34 1.05 -16.79
CA CYS A 230 -15.92 2.33 -16.25
C CYS A 230 -16.93 3.40 -16.65
N VAL A 231 -17.25 4.31 -15.73
CA VAL A 231 -18.22 5.39 -15.93
C VAL A 231 -17.55 6.71 -15.56
N TYR A 232 -17.46 7.62 -16.51
CA TYR A 232 -16.88 8.94 -16.35
C TYR A 232 -17.98 10.00 -16.33
N GLY A 233 -17.99 10.83 -15.28
CA GLY A 233 -18.89 11.97 -15.11
C GLY A 233 -20.35 11.61 -15.40
N ASP A 234 -20.93 12.32 -16.36
CA ASP A 234 -22.34 12.23 -16.74
C ASP A 234 -22.66 10.99 -17.58
N GLY A 235 -21.96 9.87 -17.33
CA GLY A 235 -22.31 8.56 -17.86
C GLY A 235 -21.54 8.11 -19.10
N PHE A 236 -20.42 8.74 -19.46
CA PHE A 236 -19.55 8.23 -20.54
C PHE A 236 -18.92 6.90 -20.11
N ARG A 237 -19.00 5.85 -20.94
CA ARG A 237 -18.62 4.48 -20.54
C ARG A 237 -17.47 3.91 -21.35
N LYS A 238 -16.60 3.16 -20.68
CA LYS A 238 -15.51 2.38 -21.28
C LYS A 238 -15.47 0.96 -20.71
N PRO A 239 -15.01 -0.04 -21.48
CA PRO A 239 -14.78 -1.37 -20.96
C PRO A 239 -13.65 -1.34 -19.93
N VAL A 240 -13.73 -2.25 -18.95
CA VAL A 240 -12.59 -2.56 -18.07
C VAL A 240 -11.62 -3.46 -18.85
N THR A 241 -10.35 -3.08 -18.90
CA THR A 241 -9.29 -3.77 -19.67
C THR A 241 -8.51 -4.75 -18.82
N ALA A 242 -8.38 -4.49 -17.52
CA ALA A 242 -7.79 -5.41 -16.55
C ALA A 242 -8.41 -5.19 -15.16
N GLN A 243 -8.39 -6.24 -14.34
CA GLN A 243 -8.81 -6.15 -12.94
C GLN A 243 -8.05 -7.18 -12.12
N ALA A 244 -7.49 -6.73 -11.00
CA ALA A 244 -6.91 -7.57 -9.97
C ALA A 244 -7.08 -6.90 -8.59
N GLN A 245 -7.54 -7.66 -7.59
CA GLN A 245 -7.80 -7.13 -6.24
C GLN A 245 -8.70 -5.88 -6.26
N GLU A 246 -8.28 -4.78 -5.67
CA GLU A 246 -8.99 -3.49 -5.70
C GLU A 246 -8.69 -2.66 -6.96
N VAL A 247 -7.84 -3.13 -7.86
CA VAL A 247 -7.34 -2.38 -9.03
C VAL A 247 -8.16 -2.73 -10.27
N PHE A 248 -8.66 -1.69 -10.95
CA PHE A 248 -9.31 -1.75 -12.25
C PHE A 248 -8.55 -0.88 -13.23
N ARG A 249 -8.50 -1.27 -14.50
CA ARG A 249 -7.91 -0.46 -15.58
C ARG A 249 -8.93 -0.20 -16.67
N CYS A 250 -8.94 1.02 -17.16
CA CYS A 250 -9.94 1.57 -18.07
C CYS A 250 -9.24 2.39 -19.15
N GLU A 251 -9.68 2.30 -20.41
CA GLU A 251 -9.19 3.23 -21.43
C GLU A 251 -9.53 4.68 -21.08
N HIS A 252 -8.67 5.61 -21.50
CA HIS A 252 -9.00 7.03 -21.49
C HIS A 252 -10.26 7.34 -22.32
N PRO A 253 -11.06 8.35 -21.91
CA PRO A 253 -11.97 9.00 -22.83
C PRO A 253 -11.23 9.56 -24.04
N PRO A 254 -11.89 9.73 -25.20
CA PRO A 254 -11.34 10.49 -26.31
C PRO A 254 -10.82 11.86 -25.86
N GLU A 255 -9.70 12.31 -26.43
CA GLU A 255 -8.98 13.52 -25.99
C GLU A 255 -9.88 14.76 -25.86
N HIS A 256 -10.79 14.96 -26.81
CA HIS A 256 -11.74 16.06 -26.81
C HIS A 256 -12.73 16.05 -25.63
N LEU A 257 -12.98 14.88 -25.01
CA LEU A 257 -13.84 14.74 -23.82
C LEU A 257 -13.06 14.80 -22.50
N MET A 258 -11.74 14.63 -22.53
CA MET A 258 -10.94 14.56 -21.29
C MET A 258 -11.03 15.87 -20.51
N HIS A 259 -11.06 17.02 -21.19
CA HIS A 259 -11.22 18.33 -20.56
C HIS A 259 -12.61 18.47 -19.90
N ASP A 260 -13.67 18.07 -20.59
CA ASP A 260 -15.06 18.19 -20.09
C ASP A 260 -15.37 17.22 -18.94
N LEU A 261 -14.61 16.13 -18.85
CA LEU A 261 -14.69 15.14 -17.78
C LEU A 261 -13.75 15.43 -16.60
N ALA A 262 -12.82 16.39 -16.74
CA ALA A 262 -11.89 16.75 -15.69
C ALA A 262 -12.62 17.29 -14.45
N GLY A 263 -12.24 16.78 -13.27
CA GLY A 263 -12.87 17.10 -11.99
C GLY A 263 -14.26 16.50 -11.80
N LYS A 264 -14.76 15.67 -12.72
CA LYS A 264 -16.02 14.93 -12.53
C LYS A 264 -15.75 13.56 -11.87
N LYS A 265 -16.76 13.02 -11.19
CA LYS A 265 -16.68 11.69 -10.56
C LYS A 265 -16.41 10.61 -11.62
N MET A 266 -15.65 9.60 -11.23
CA MET A 266 -15.46 8.39 -12.00
C MET A 266 -15.89 7.20 -11.14
N GLY A 267 -16.50 6.18 -11.74
CA GLY A 267 -16.87 4.99 -11.00
C GLY A 267 -16.92 3.75 -11.87
N ILE A 268 -17.35 2.66 -11.26
CA ILE A 268 -17.47 1.35 -11.89
C ILE A 268 -18.93 0.94 -11.84
N LYS A 269 -19.48 0.57 -12.99
CA LYS A 269 -20.76 -0.12 -13.09
C LYS A 269 -20.52 -1.61 -12.91
N PHE A 270 -21.25 -2.23 -11.99
CA PHE A 270 -21.21 -3.66 -11.71
C PHE A 270 -22.63 -4.19 -11.56
N LYS A 271 -22.97 -5.30 -12.23
CA LYS A 271 -24.31 -5.93 -12.20
C LYS A 271 -25.47 -4.96 -12.44
N GLY A 272 -25.29 -3.99 -13.33
CA GLY A 272 -26.33 -3.01 -13.69
C GLY A 272 -26.33 -1.73 -12.86
N THR A 273 -25.62 -1.69 -11.74
CA THR A 273 -25.59 -0.54 -10.81
C THR A 273 -24.24 0.15 -10.83
N ILE A 274 -24.22 1.49 -10.74
CA ILE A 274 -22.98 2.25 -10.56
C ILE A 274 -22.62 2.22 -9.08
N LEU A 275 -21.43 1.73 -8.76
CA LEU A 275 -20.93 1.72 -7.38
C LEU A 275 -20.79 3.16 -6.86
N PRO A 276 -21.07 3.41 -5.56
CA PRO A 276 -20.75 4.68 -4.93
C PRO A 276 -19.31 5.10 -5.21
N SER A 277 -19.11 6.39 -5.49
CA SER A 277 -17.79 6.92 -5.80
C SER A 277 -17.54 8.25 -5.11
N VAL A 278 -16.32 8.36 -4.59
CA VAL A 278 -15.67 9.57 -4.09
C VAL A 278 -14.40 9.88 -4.87
N ALA A 279 -14.20 9.21 -6.02
CA ALA A 279 -13.04 9.35 -6.86
C ALA A 279 -13.33 10.23 -8.08
N TYR A 280 -12.35 11.04 -8.47
CA TYR A 280 -12.52 12.08 -9.47
C TYR A 280 -11.49 11.95 -10.58
N TYR A 281 -11.95 12.05 -11.81
CA TYR A 281 -11.09 11.95 -12.98
C TYR A 281 -10.37 13.28 -13.22
N ASN A 282 -9.03 13.26 -13.28
CA ASN A 282 -8.25 14.43 -13.65
C ASN A 282 -7.12 14.06 -14.62
N PRO A 283 -7.25 14.36 -15.93
CA PRO A 283 -6.32 13.89 -16.94
C PRO A 283 -4.90 14.44 -16.83
N LYS A 284 -4.67 15.54 -16.10
CA LYS A 284 -3.38 16.26 -16.08
C LYS A 284 -2.59 16.09 -14.78
N ARG A 285 -2.56 14.90 -14.18
CA ARG A 285 -1.80 14.66 -12.94
C ARG A 285 -0.40 14.09 -13.19
N ASN A 286 0.41 14.78 -13.99
CA ASN A 286 1.83 14.48 -14.25
C ASN A 286 2.78 15.50 -13.60
N SER A 287 2.59 15.76 -12.32
CA SER A 287 3.63 16.36 -11.48
C SER A 287 3.37 16.00 -10.02
N MET A 288 4.44 15.65 -9.31
CA MET A 288 4.51 15.45 -7.86
C MET A 288 3.58 16.39 -7.09
N PRO A 289 3.07 15.99 -5.91
CA PRO A 289 2.32 16.90 -5.04
C PRO A 289 3.10 18.20 -4.83
N ALA A 290 2.36 19.31 -4.79
CA ALA A 290 2.86 20.64 -4.49
C ALA A 290 3.30 20.79 -3.01
N ASP A 291 4.01 19.79 -2.48
CA ASP A 291 4.63 19.80 -1.15
C ASP A 291 6.13 20.08 -1.29
N SER A 292 6.41 21.31 -1.72
CA SER A 292 7.45 22.08 -1.04
C SER A 292 6.68 23.05 -0.16
N PRO A 293 6.91 23.12 1.17
CA PRO A 293 6.24 24.12 1.98
C PRO A 293 6.54 25.48 1.36
N LYS A 294 5.49 26.20 0.95
CA LYS A 294 5.57 27.61 0.54
C LYS A 294 5.95 28.44 1.76
N THR A 295 7.19 28.32 2.21
CA THR A 295 7.80 29.23 3.17
C THR A 295 8.18 30.49 2.40
N LEU A 296 7.35 31.52 2.57
CA LEU A 296 7.70 32.94 2.65
C LEU A 296 9.08 33.36 2.08
N VAL A 297 9.27 33.32 0.76
CA VAL A 297 10.28 34.17 0.09
C VAL A 297 9.63 34.75 -1.15
N GLY A 298 9.55 36.08 -1.18
CA GLY A 298 8.83 36.85 -2.17
C GLY A 298 9.31 36.63 -3.60
N SER A 299 8.35 36.78 -4.52
CA SER A 299 8.50 37.31 -5.88
C SER A 299 9.92 37.33 -6.46
N ILE A 300 10.34 36.23 -7.07
CA ILE A 300 11.40 36.25 -8.09
C ILE A 300 10.84 35.59 -9.35
N ASN A 301 10.98 36.31 -10.46
CA ASN A 301 10.40 36.06 -11.78
C ASN A 301 10.39 34.60 -12.23
N ARG A 302 9.17 34.03 -12.35
CA ARG A 302 8.86 32.69 -12.90
C ARG A 302 9.00 32.62 -14.44
N LYS A 303 9.97 33.35 -15.02
CA LYS A 303 10.16 33.47 -16.48
C LYS A 303 11.53 32.99 -16.98
N LEU A 304 12.28 32.25 -16.15
CA LEU A 304 13.63 31.77 -16.50
C LEU A 304 13.87 30.28 -16.21
N LEU A 305 12.83 29.46 -16.35
CA LEU A 305 12.95 28.00 -16.45
C LEU A 305 12.47 27.58 -17.85
N THR A 306 13.26 27.96 -18.86
CA THR A 306 13.25 27.24 -20.14
C THR A 306 13.72 25.80 -19.91
N PRO A 307 13.12 24.79 -20.55
CA PRO A 307 13.63 23.43 -20.48
C PRO A 307 15.02 23.44 -21.12
N LEU A 308 16.05 23.09 -20.36
CA LEU A 308 17.29 22.61 -20.95
C LEU A 308 16.96 21.26 -21.59
N THR A 309 16.51 21.31 -22.84
CA THR A 309 16.63 20.19 -23.77
C THR A 309 18.13 20.00 -23.99
N ASP A 310 18.74 19.13 -23.19
CA ASP A 310 19.94 18.44 -23.64
C ASP A 310 19.55 17.06 -24.13
N SER A 311 19.96 16.79 -25.35
CA SER A 311 19.64 15.61 -26.14
C SER A 311 20.58 14.47 -25.73
N GLN A 312 20.07 13.24 -25.77
CA GLN A 312 20.78 11.94 -25.74
C GLN A 312 20.79 11.17 -24.40
N THR A 313 19.63 10.61 -24.03
CA THR A 313 19.35 9.15 -24.05
C THR A 313 17.91 8.93 -23.52
N PRO A 314 17.02 8.23 -24.24
CA PRO A 314 15.61 8.13 -23.82
C PRO A 314 15.34 7.29 -22.56
N ASP A 315 16.36 6.65 -21.96
CA ASP A 315 16.14 5.45 -21.15
C ASP A 315 16.73 5.50 -19.72
N ARG A 316 17.43 6.58 -19.34
CA ARG A 316 17.98 6.68 -17.98
C ARG A 316 16.97 7.36 -17.04
N LYS A 317 16.38 6.56 -16.15
CA LYS A 317 15.56 7.07 -15.03
C LYS A 317 16.37 8.03 -14.18
N ARG A 318 15.70 9.03 -13.59
CA ARG A 318 16.33 10.06 -12.74
C ARG A 318 16.97 9.46 -11.50
N HIS A 319 16.37 8.40 -10.98
CA HIS A 319 16.83 7.70 -9.79
C HIS A 319 16.98 6.21 -10.06
N ASN A 320 18.10 5.62 -9.65
CA ASN A 320 18.29 4.19 -9.82
C ASN A 320 17.45 3.44 -8.79
N ILE A 321 17.56 3.79 -7.50
CA ILE A 321 16.87 3.10 -6.41
C ILE A 321 16.05 4.09 -5.58
N CYS A 322 14.75 3.84 -5.51
CA CYS A 322 13.82 4.56 -4.66
C CYS A 322 13.28 3.64 -3.55
N SER A 323 12.65 4.21 -2.54
CA SER A 323 11.95 3.44 -1.51
C SER A 323 10.54 3.97 -1.29
N CYS A 324 9.60 3.04 -1.12
CA CYS A 324 8.20 3.36 -0.84
C CYS A 324 7.73 2.63 0.41
N THR A 325 7.09 3.39 1.31
CA THR A 325 6.51 2.88 2.56
C THR A 325 5.20 3.59 2.86
N MET A 326 4.38 2.98 3.70
CA MET A 326 3.15 3.56 4.22
C MET A 326 3.26 3.63 5.74
N VAL A 327 2.89 4.77 6.32
CA VAL A 327 3.05 5.05 7.75
C VAL A 327 1.72 5.50 8.37
N TYR A 328 1.52 5.07 9.61
CA TYR A 328 0.56 5.63 10.54
C TYR A 328 1.27 5.75 11.88
N ASN A 329 1.39 6.98 12.39
CA ASN A 329 2.10 7.30 13.63
C ASN A 329 3.54 6.75 13.66
N GLY A 330 4.26 6.93 12.55
CA GLY A 330 5.60 6.40 12.32
C GLY A 330 6.73 7.43 12.46
N ALA A 331 6.45 8.67 12.84
CA ALA A 331 7.41 9.78 12.78
C ALA A 331 8.70 9.49 13.57
N LYS A 332 8.57 8.84 14.73
CA LYS A 332 9.71 8.48 15.60
C LYS A 332 10.74 7.55 14.95
N PHE A 333 10.35 6.78 13.93
CA PHE A 333 11.23 5.83 13.24
C PHE A 333 11.83 6.42 11.96
N LEU A 334 11.23 7.50 11.43
CA LEU A 334 11.48 7.96 10.08
C LEU A 334 12.92 8.46 9.88
N LYS A 335 13.48 9.20 10.84
CA LYS A 335 14.84 9.73 10.73
C LYS A 335 15.87 8.59 10.60
N GLU A 336 15.93 7.69 11.57
CA GLU A 336 16.84 6.54 11.57
C GLU A 336 16.73 5.74 10.27
N TRP A 337 15.50 5.48 9.81
CA TRP A 337 15.23 4.73 8.59
C TRP A 337 15.71 5.45 7.33
N VAL A 338 15.48 6.77 7.20
CA VAL A 338 15.94 7.57 6.04
C VAL A 338 17.46 7.67 6.02
N TYR A 339 18.11 7.97 7.16
CA TYR A 339 19.58 8.02 7.23
C TYR A 339 20.21 6.69 6.79
N TYR A 340 19.70 5.57 7.31
CA TYR A 340 20.21 4.25 6.97
C TYR A 340 20.02 3.90 5.49
N ASN A 341 18.79 4.05 4.98
CA ASN A 341 18.50 3.67 3.59
C ASN A 341 19.17 4.61 2.58
N SER A 342 19.35 5.89 2.92
CA SER A 342 20.13 6.84 2.10
C SER A 342 21.59 6.40 2.02
N HIS A 343 22.20 6.00 3.15
CA HIS A 343 23.57 5.43 3.16
C HIS A 343 23.69 4.15 2.33
N LEU A 344 22.64 3.34 2.28
CA LEU A 344 22.61 2.18 1.40
C LEU A 344 22.48 2.54 -0.09
N GLY A 345 22.05 3.76 -0.42
CA GLY A 345 21.92 4.23 -1.79
C GLY A 345 20.49 4.43 -2.28
N VAL A 346 19.51 4.58 -1.39
CA VAL A 346 18.18 5.04 -1.78
C VAL A 346 18.23 6.54 -2.07
N GLU A 347 17.82 6.92 -3.28
CA GLU A 347 17.95 8.29 -3.80
C GLU A 347 16.66 9.12 -3.67
N LYS A 348 15.51 8.47 -3.52
CA LYS A 348 14.20 9.11 -3.34
C LYS A 348 13.30 8.27 -2.45
N PHE A 349 12.62 8.92 -1.51
CA PHE A 349 11.68 8.30 -0.57
C PHE A 349 10.27 8.81 -0.84
N ILE A 350 9.33 7.89 -0.97
CA ILE A 350 7.90 8.20 -1.10
C ILE A 350 7.19 7.61 0.12
N ILE A 351 6.71 8.50 0.99
CA ILE A 351 6.08 8.16 2.28
C ILE A 351 4.57 8.36 2.15
N TYR A 352 3.81 7.28 2.14
CA TYR A 352 2.35 7.34 2.16
C TYR A 352 1.88 7.56 3.59
N ASP A 353 1.33 8.74 3.88
CA ASP A 353 0.74 9.02 5.20
C ASP A 353 -0.72 8.56 5.24
N ASN A 354 -1.00 7.58 6.12
CA ASN A 354 -2.31 6.99 6.32
C ASN A 354 -2.97 7.53 7.60
N ASN A 355 -3.23 8.85 7.58
CA ASN A 355 -3.91 9.60 8.64
C ASN A 355 -3.12 9.65 9.96
N SER A 356 -1.82 9.97 9.93
CA SER A 356 -1.00 10.08 11.14
C SER A 356 -1.45 11.24 12.04
N ASP A 357 -1.48 10.99 13.35
CA ASP A 357 -1.75 12.00 14.39
C ASP A 357 -0.48 12.58 15.02
N ASP A 358 0.66 11.93 14.81
CA ASP A 358 1.95 12.34 15.37
C ASP A 358 2.58 13.50 14.59
N ASN A 359 3.80 13.89 14.97
CA ASN A 359 4.51 15.02 14.38
C ASN A 359 5.22 14.68 13.05
N LEU A 360 4.60 13.85 12.20
CA LEU A 360 5.19 13.40 10.95
C LEU A 360 5.66 14.56 10.05
N ASP A 361 4.85 15.61 9.91
CA ASP A 361 5.18 16.78 9.07
C ASP A 361 6.44 17.50 9.54
N GLU A 362 6.59 17.67 10.86
CA GLU A 362 7.79 18.27 11.47
C GLU A 362 9.03 17.41 11.19
N VAL A 363 8.90 16.09 11.36
CA VAL A 363 10.00 15.15 11.11
C VAL A 363 10.38 15.14 9.63
N VAL A 364 9.43 15.13 8.71
CA VAL A 364 9.68 15.22 7.26
C VAL A 364 10.37 16.54 6.92
N ALA A 365 9.93 17.67 7.48
CA ALA A 365 10.57 18.97 7.28
C ALA A 365 12.02 19.00 7.80
N SER A 366 12.32 18.26 8.87
CA SER A 366 13.69 18.12 9.39
C SER A 366 14.62 17.31 8.47
N LEU A 367 14.06 16.53 7.53
CA LEU A 367 14.79 15.70 6.57
C LEU A 367 14.99 16.39 5.21
N ARG A 368 14.88 17.72 5.14
CA ARG A 368 15.01 18.52 3.90
C ARG A 368 16.31 18.33 3.09
N SER A 369 17.36 17.77 3.70
CA SER A 369 18.60 17.40 3.00
C SER A 369 18.48 16.11 2.18
N PHE A 370 17.39 15.35 2.36
CA PHE A 370 17.08 14.13 1.64
C PHE A 370 15.91 14.37 0.69
N ASN A 371 15.83 13.57 -0.38
CA ASN A 371 14.73 13.62 -1.33
C ASN A 371 13.53 12.82 -0.80
N VAL A 372 12.81 13.39 0.16
CA VAL A 372 11.64 12.79 0.80
C VAL A 372 10.38 13.48 0.28
N THR A 373 9.41 12.69 -0.17
CA THR A 373 8.09 13.18 -0.58
C THR A 373 7.02 12.45 0.21
N THR A 374 6.11 13.19 0.81
CA THR A 374 4.90 12.64 1.43
C THR A 374 3.77 12.56 0.41
N LYS A 375 3.00 11.48 0.47
CA LYS A 375 1.79 11.29 -0.32
C LYS A 375 0.65 11.02 0.65
N SER A 376 -0.34 11.90 0.63
CA SER A 376 -1.59 11.69 1.37
C SER A 376 -2.30 10.41 0.89
N TRP A 377 -2.72 9.57 1.84
CA TRP A 377 -3.44 8.34 1.56
C TRP A 377 -4.50 8.07 2.65
N PRO A 378 -5.66 8.73 2.62
CA PRO A 378 -6.63 8.66 3.72
C PRO A 378 -7.39 7.32 3.82
N TRP A 379 -7.18 6.43 2.86
CA TRP A 379 -7.93 5.19 2.69
C TRP A 379 -7.44 4.11 3.66
N VAL A 380 -8.24 3.76 4.66
CA VAL A 380 -7.84 2.78 5.68
C VAL A 380 -7.78 1.36 5.12
N LYS A 381 -6.83 0.56 5.61
CA LYS A 381 -6.68 -0.87 5.25
C LYS A 381 -6.40 -1.16 3.75
N THR A 382 -5.80 -0.21 3.02
CA THR A 382 -5.54 -0.31 1.55
C THR A 382 -4.05 -0.32 1.19
N GLN A 383 -3.21 -1.00 1.98
CA GLN A 383 -1.75 -0.98 1.75
C GLN A 383 -1.33 -1.52 0.37
N GLU A 384 -1.97 -2.60 -0.11
CA GLU A 384 -1.71 -3.17 -1.44
C GLU A 384 -1.99 -2.15 -2.56
N ALA A 385 -3.13 -1.47 -2.47
CA ALA A 385 -3.50 -0.41 -3.41
C ALA A 385 -2.57 0.81 -3.32
N GLY A 386 -2.16 1.19 -2.10
CA GLY A 386 -1.17 2.25 -1.88
C GLY A 386 0.17 1.95 -2.56
N PHE A 387 0.66 0.71 -2.49
CA PHE A 387 1.87 0.30 -3.20
C PHE A 387 1.69 0.16 -4.71
N SER A 388 0.51 -0.26 -5.19
CA SER A 388 0.17 -0.16 -6.62
C SER A 388 0.21 1.28 -7.11
N HIS A 389 -0.44 2.21 -6.39
CA HIS A 389 -0.37 3.64 -6.72
C HIS A 389 1.07 4.16 -6.64
N CYS A 390 1.86 3.76 -5.64
CA CYS A 390 3.24 4.20 -5.51
C CYS A 390 4.11 3.75 -6.69
N SER A 391 3.91 2.51 -7.14
CA SER A 391 4.60 1.97 -8.31
C SER A 391 4.33 2.81 -9.56
N LEU A 392 3.07 3.20 -9.79
CA LEU A 392 2.67 4.07 -10.91
C LEU A 392 3.27 5.48 -10.79
N LEU A 393 3.16 6.09 -9.60
CA LEU A 393 3.67 7.43 -9.32
C LEU A 393 5.20 7.52 -9.53
N ALA A 394 5.92 6.46 -9.16
CA ALA A 394 7.38 6.43 -9.22
C ALA A 394 7.94 5.96 -10.56
N GLN A 395 7.13 5.26 -11.39
CA GLN A 395 7.58 4.62 -12.63
C GLN A 395 8.31 5.58 -13.60
N PRO A 396 7.90 6.86 -13.76
CA PRO A 396 8.64 7.80 -14.62
C PRO A 396 10.05 8.13 -14.10
N ASP A 397 10.22 8.20 -12.77
CA ASP A 397 11.42 8.73 -12.13
C ASP A 397 12.42 7.66 -11.64
N CYS A 398 11.93 6.47 -11.29
CA CYS A 398 12.69 5.44 -10.57
C CYS A 398 12.88 4.17 -11.41
N THR A 399 14.05 3.52 -11.31
CA THR A 399 14.29 2.20 -11.95
C THR A 399 13.82 1.05 -11.05
N TRP A 400 14.42 0.96 -9.86
CA TRP A 400 14.11 -0.03 -8.84
C TRP A 400 13.44 0.63 -7.64
N MET A 401 12.54 -0.11 -7.01
CA MET A 401 11.83 0.33 -5.82
C MET A 401 11.99 -0.69 -4.68
N LEU A 402 12.50 -0.23 -3.55
CA LEU A 402 12.48 -0.96 -2.29
C LEU A 402 11.11 -0.79 -1.62
N PHE A 403 10.36 -1.89 -1.48
CA PHE A 403 9.10 -1.90 -0.74
C PHE A 403 9.31 -2.51 0.64
N THR A 404 9.44 -1.69 1.67
CA THR A 404 9.67 -2.11 3.07
C THR A 404 8.87 -1.24 4.04
N ASP A 405 8.52 -1.80 5.20
CA ASP A 405 7.89 -1.03 6.28
C ASP A 405 8.94 -0.11 6.97
N ILE A 406 8.49 0.91 7.70
CA ILE A 406 9.39 1.87 8.37
C ILE A 406 10.22 1.24 9.51
N ASP A 407 9.81 0.07 10.01
CA ASP A 407 10.51 -0.73 11.02
C ASP A 407 11.38 -1.85 10.40
N GLU A 408 11.72 -1.75 9.10
CA GLU A 408 12.45 -2.77 8.35
C GLU A 408 13.73 -2.25 7.68
N TYR A 409 14.84 -2.94 7.95
CA TYR A 409 16.19 -2.51 7.59
C TYR A 409 16.88 -3.58 6.75
N PHE A 410 17.08 -3.32 5.45
CA PHE A 410 17.81 -4.22 4.56
C PHE A 410 19.29 -4.29 4.94
N PHE A 411 19.83 -5.48 5.16
CA PHE A 411 21.20 -5.68 5.65
C PHE A 411 21.98 -6.64 4.73
N PRO A 412 22.75 -6.13 3.75
CA PRO A 412 23.54 -6.93 2.81
C PRO A 412 24.85 -7.40 3.43
N LYS A 413 24.75 -8.37 4.37
CA LYS A 413 25.85 -8.91 5.19
C LYS A 413 27.19 -9.02 4.47
N LYS A 414 27.24 -9.72 3.33
CA LYS A 414 28.50 -9.98 2.61
C LYS A 414 29.16 -8.69 2.10
N LEU A 415 28.36 -7.76 1.57
CA LEU A 415 28.85 -6.53 0.98
C LEU A 415 29.31 -5.54 2.06
N LEU A 416 28.60 -5.47 3.19
CA LEU A 416 28.97 -4.60 4.29
C LEU A 416 30.24 -5.08 5.01
N SER A 417 30.41 -6.40 5.15
CA SER A 417 31.66 -6.95 5.70
C SER A 417 32.89 -6.61 4.84
N SER A 418 32.76 -6.54 3.51
CA SER A 418 33.87 -6.12 2.63
C SER A 418 34.15 -4.62 2.71
N THR A 419 33.14 -3.76 2.85
CA THR A 419 33.32 -2.30 2.91
C THR A 419 34.03 -1.86 4.20
N VAL A 420 33.75 -2.53 5.33
CA VAL A 420 34.38 -2.23 6.63
C VAL A 420 35.89 -2.53 6.63
N ASN A 421 36.32 -3.55 5.89
CA ASN A 421 37.74 -3.86 5.76
C ASN A 421 38.47 -2.86 4.85
N GLN A 422 37.79 -2.27 3.87
CA GLN A 422 38.39 -1.28 2.96
C GLN A 422 38.60 0.09 3.60
N THR A 423 37.70 0.53 4.49
CA THR A 423 37.86 1.82 5.20
C THR A 423 38.95 1.77 6.28
N SER A 424 39.33 0.59 6.76
CA SER A 424 40.41 0.41 7.74
C SER A 424 41.80 0.28 7.13
N GLU A 425 41.92 0.00 5.83
CA GLU A 425 43.22 -0.13 5.13
C GLU A 425 43.64 1.13 4.35
N SER A 426 42.77 2.12 4.18
CA SER A 426 43.10 3.37 3.45
C SER A 426 43.99 4.38 4.21
N ALA A 427 44.60 3.98 5.33
CA ALA A 427 45.44 4.83 6.18
C ALA A 427 46.95 4.47 6.16
N ALA A 428 47.45 3.67 5.20
CA ALA A 428 48.87 3.36 5.11
C ALA A 428 49.39 3.37 3.65
N GLU A 429 50.23 4.38 3.37
CA GLU A 429 51.31 4.58 2.36
C GLU A 429 51.23 4.03 0.90
N PRO A 430 51.81 4.77 -0.07
CA PRO A 430 51.67 4.51 -1.50
C PRO A 430 52.61 3.39 -1.98
N ALA A 431 52.06 2.43 -2.74
CA ALA A 431 52.84 1.42 -3.45
C ALA A 431 52.82 1.68 -4.97
N GLU A 432 53.97 1.39 -5.59
CA GLU A 432 54.39 1.67 -6.98
C GLU A 432 53.42 1.25 -8.09
N GLU A 433 53.41 2.05 -9.17
CA GLU A 433 52.72 1.81 -10.43
C GLU A 433 53.20 0.53 -11.14
N GLN A 434 52.24 -0.30 -11.58
CA GLN A 434 52.43 -1.26 -12.67
C GLN A 434 51.34 -1.07 -13.76
N PRO A 435 51.65 -1.34 -15.04
CA PRO A 435 50.86 -0.85 -16.17
C PRO A 435 49.59 -1.69 -16.45
N PRO A 436 48.59 -1.12 -17.15
CA PRO A 436 47.24 -1.67 -17.20
C PRO A 436 47.09 -2.76 -18.26
N THR A 437 46.50 -3.90 -17.87
CA THR A 437 45.93 -4.89 -18.79
C THR A 437 44.41 -4.80 -18.79
N THR A 438 43.89 -4.28 -19.91
CA THR A 438 42.56 -4.43 -20.52
C THR A 438 41.46 -5.20 -19.76
N GLY A 439 40.33 -4.53 -19.50
CA GLY A 439 39.01 -5.17 -19.49
C GLY A 439 38.02 -4.65 -18.44
N MET A 440 37.06 -3.84 -18.88
CA MET A 440 35.91 -3.28 -18.14
C MET A 440 36.23 -2.17 -17.11
N ASP A 441 35.40 -1.14 -17.15
CA ASP A 441 35.51 0.17 -16.48
C ASP A 441 35.45 0.05 -14.93
N GLU A 442 36.59 -0.26 -14.28
CA GLU A 442 36.72 -0.31 -12.81
C GLU A 442 36.31 1.00 -12.13
N THR A 443 36.40 2.12 -12.85
CA THR A 443 36.00 3.46 -12.39
C THR A 443 34.48 3.64 -12.22
N GLN A 444 33.63 2.87 -12.93
CA GLN A 444 32.17 2.89 -12.72
C GLN A 444 31.73 2.01 -11.54
N ALA A 445 32.41 0.89 -11.30
CA ALA A 445 32.08 -0.03 -10.20
C ALA A 445 32.31 0.59 -8.81
N LEU A 446 33.23 1.56 -8.69
CA LEU A 446 33.54 2.23 -7.43
C LEU A 446 32.54 3.36 -7.07
N ASN A 447 31.81 3.89 -8.05
CA ASN A 447 30.85 5.00 -7.87
C ASN A 447 29.39 4.54 -7.65
N SER A 448 29.13 3.23 -7.65
CA SER A 448 27.79 2.67 -7.46
C SER A 448 27.47 2.43 -5.98
N SER A 449 26.25 2.79 -5.58
CA SER A 449 25.80 2.65 -4.19
C SER A 449 25.78 1.18 -3.72
N ILE A 450 25.70 0.96 -2.40
CA ILE A 450 25.68 -0.39 -1.81
C ILE A 450 24.52 -1.22 -2.39
N LEU A 451 23.33 -0.64 -2.47
CA LEU A 451 22.17 -1.30 -3.06
C LEU A 451 22.31 -1.49 -4.58
N ALA A 452 22.86 -0.52 -5.31
CA ALA A 452 23.09 -0.67 -6.76
C ALA A 452 24.02 -1.86 -7.04
N ARG A 453 25.18 -1.92 -6.38
CA ARG A 453 26.11 -3.06 -6.49
C ARG A 453 25.47 -4.39 -6.10
N PHE A 454 24.63 -4.37 -5.06
CA PHE A 454 23.91 -5.56 -4.63
C PHE A 454 22.94 -6.04 -5.72
N VAL A 455 22.13 -5.14 -6.29
CA VAL A 455 21.17 -5.45 -7.36
C VAL A 455 21.90 -5.93 -8.61
N GLU A 456 22.90 -5.18 -9.08
CA GLU A 456 23.70 -5.50 -10.27
C GLU A 456 24.40 -6.85 -10.15
N GLY A 457 24.98 -7.16 -8.98
CA GLY A 457 25.62 -8.45 -8.73
C GLY A 457 24.63 -9.63 -8.73
N ILE A 458 23.37 -9.40 -8.35
CA ILE A 458 22.32 -10.43 -8.43
C ILE A 458 21.81 -10.59 -9.86
N VAL A 459 21.59 -9.49 -10.58
CA VAL A 459 21.12 -9.48 -11.97
C VAL A 459 22.18 -10.12 -12.89
N SER A 460 23.43 -9.70 -12.79
CA SER A 460 24.53 -10.21 -13.64
C SER A 460 24.88 -11.66 -13.35
N GLY A 461 24.70 -12.12 -12.11
CA GLY A 461 24.92 -13.51 -11.71
C GLY A 461 23.70 -14.42 -11.96
N HIS A 462 22.66 -13.93 -12.64
CA HIS A 462 21.46 -14.70 -12.91
C HIS A 462 21.60 -15.47 -14.23
N HIS A 463 21.54 -16.80 -14.14
CA HIS A 463 21.38 -17.68 -15.28
C HIS A 463 19.98 -18.32 -15.20
N SER A 464 19.07 -17.89 -16.07
CA SER A 464 17.72 -18.45 -16.18
C SER A 464 17.70 -19.53 -17.27
N GLU A 465 17.08 -20.68 -17.00
CA GLU A 465 16.87 -21.73 -18.01
C GLU A 465 15.89 -21.30 -19.12
N ILE A 466 15.15 -20.20 -18.90
CA ILE A 466 14.09 -19.68 -19.79
C ILE A 466 14.46 -18.28 -20.33
N ASN A 467 15.73 -17.85 -20.23
CA ASN A 467 16.19 -16.50 -20.63
C ASN A 467 15.45 -15.34 -19.93
N GLY A 468 14.91 -15.55 -18.72
CA GLY A 468 14.25 -14.49 -17.94
C GLY A 468 15.25 -13.53 -17.26
N SER A 469 14.91 -12.24 -17.23
CA SER A 469 15.65 -11.20 -16.49
C SER A 469 15.14 -11.10 -15.05
N VAL A 470 15.97 -10.70 -14.09
CA VAL A 470 15.50 -10.52 -12.70
C VAL A 470 14.63 -9.26 -12.62
N GLY A 471 13.34 -9.43 -12.33
CA GLY A 471 12.40 -8.31 -12.11
C GLY A 471 12.11 -8.05 -10.63
N GLN A 472 12.37 -9.02 -9.75
CA GLN A 472 12.13 -8.89 -8.32
C GLN A 472 13.20 -9.61 -7.50
N ILE A 473 13.79 -8.91 -6.53
CA ILE A 473 14.76 -9.48 -5.59
C ILE A 473 14.12 -9.54 -4.21
N SER A 474 13.86 -10.75 -3.73
CA SER A 474 13.20 -10.98 -2.44
C SER A 474 14.17 -11.38 -1.35
N THR A 475 14.05 -10.73 -0.20
CA THR A 475 14.96 -10.92 0.94
C THR A 475 14.18 -11.32 2.18
N LEU A 476 14.61 -12.39 2.85
CA LEU A 476 13.96 -12.94 4.05
C LEU A 476 14.16 -12.05 5.28
N CYS A 477 13.16 -12.01 6.17
CA CYS A 477 13.24 -11.19 7.38
C CYS A 477 13.69 -11.96 8.62
N HIS A 478 14.52 -11.32 9.44
CA HIS A 478 14.72 -11.64 10.85
C HIS A 478 13.79 -10.76 11.69
N ASN A 479 12.91 -11.39 12.49
CA ASN A 479 11.97 -10.66 13.34
C ASN A 479 12.58 -10.41 14.73
N PHE A 480 12.74 -9.14 15.09
CA PHE A 480 13.24 -8.69 16.38
C PHE A 480 12.11 -8.48 17.39
N GLY A 481 12.45 -8.73 18.66
CA GLY A 481 11.58 -8.60 19.83
C GLY A 481 11.97 -7.48 20.78
N PRO A 482 11.22 -7.30 21.89
CA PRO A 482 11.34 -6.13 22.76
C PRO A 482 12.67 -6.02 23.49
N SER A 483 13.44 -7.11 23.58
CA SER A 483 14.80 -7.10 24.15
C SER A 483 14.83 -6.61 25.61
N ASN A 484 13.86 -7.05 26.42
CA ASN A 484 13.64 -6.65 27.80
C ASN A 484 13.29 -5.17 28.01
N LEU A 485 12.96 -4.42 26.94
CA LEU A 485 12.58 -3.02 27.03
C LEU A 485 11.08 -2.86 27.29
N THR A 486 10.75 -1.87 28.13
CA THR A 486 9.38 -1.43 28.41
C THR A 486 8.99 -0.15 27.66
N VAL A 487 9.99 0.61 27.20
CA VAL A 487 9.85 1.84 26.43
C VAL A 487 10.63 1.76 25.12
N SER A 488 10.19 2.51 24.11
CA SER A 488 10.86 2.58 22.82
C SER A 488 12.27 3.14 22.99
N PRO A 489 13.29 2.56 22.34
CA PRO A 489 14.66 2.99 22.52
C PRO A 489 14.86 4.40 21.94
N PRO A 490 15.31 5.39 22.74
CA PRO A 490 15.41 6.78 22.30
C PRO A 490 16.43 6.98 21.17
N LYS A 491 17.47 6.14 21.12
CA LYS A 491 18.51 6.18 20.07
C LYS A 491 18.13 5.46 18.78
N GLY A 492 16.90 4.93 18.69
CA GLY A 492 16.43 4.19 17.52
C GLY A 492 16.29 2.68 17.73
N VAL A 493 15.49 2.06 16.88
CA VAL A 493 15.12 0.64 16.98
C VAL A 493 16.32 -0.27 16.77
N THR A 494 17.28 0.13 15.94
CA THR A 494 18.50 -0.65 15.69
C THR A 494 19.43 -0.68 16.89
N GLN A 495 19.32 0.30 17.79
CA GLN A 495 20.17 0.43 18.96
C GLN A 495 19.62 -0.33 20.17
N GLY A 496 18.30 -0.33 20.34
CA GLY A 496 17.66 -0.98 21.49
C GLY A 496 17.27 -2.44 21.30
N TYR A 497 16.76 -2.81 20.13
CA TYR A 497 16.24 -4.16 19.91
C TYR A 497 17.32 -5.09 19.35
N THR A 498 17.80 -6.02 20.17
CA THR A 498 18.89 -6.95 19.83
C THR A 498 18.51 -8.42 20.03
N CYS A 499 17.32 -8.69 20.53
CA CYS A 499 16.76 -10.03 20.61
C CYS A 499 15.95 -10.32 19.36
N ARG A 500 16.14 -11.49 18.75
CA ARG A 500 15.32 -11.94 17.62
C ARG A 500 14.99 -13.41 17.66
N MET A 501 14.02 -13.78 16.85
CA MET A 501 13.71 -15.18 16.53
C MET A 501 14.83 -15.81 15.69
N LYS A 502 15.04 -17.12 15.85
CA LYS A 502 16.06 -17.88 15.11
C LYS A 502 15.67 -18.09 13.65
N GLN A 503 14.41 -18.45 13.40
CA GLN A 503 13.92 -18.70 12.05
C GLN A 503 13.55 -17.40 11.34
N THR A 504 13.96 -17.29 10.07
CA THR A 504 13.49 -16.21 9.21
C THR A 504 12.04 -16.41 8.82
N GLN A 505 11.27 -15.33 8.71
CA GLN A 505 9.87 -15.37 8.32
C GLN A 505 9.54 -14.23 7.39
N ARG A 506 8.71 -14.51 6.38
CA ARG A 506 8.34 -13.57 5.31
C ARG A 506 9.55 -13.04 4.55
N HIS A 507 9.26 -12.20 3.57
CA HIS A 507 10.23 -11.55 2.73
C HIS A 507 9.70 -10.16 2.36
N LYS A 508 10.60 -9.28 1.91
CA LYS A 508 10.29 -8.02 1.22
C LYS A 508 11.10 -7.96 -0.06
N SER A 509 10.77 -7.02 -0.95
CA SER A 509 11.42 -6.97 -2.25
C SER A 509 11.96 -5.61 -2.65
N ILE A 510 13.00 -5.69 -3.47
CA ILE A 510 13.41 -4.65 -4.39
C ILE A 510 12.86 -5.06 -5.77
N VAL A 511 12.08 -4.19 -6.40
CA VAL A 511 11.30 -4.51 -7.61
C VAL A 511 11.70 -3.58 -8.74
N LEU A 512 11.98 -4.13 -9.92
CA LEU A 512 12.19 -3.37 -11.13
C LEU A 512 10.82 -2.86 -11.61
N LEU A 513 10.61 -1.54 -11.60
CA LEU A 513 9.28 -0.98 -11.86
C LEU A 513 8.76 -1.29 -13.26
N SER A 514 9.64 -1.37 -14.26
CA SER A 514 9.27 -1.74 -15.64
C SER A 514 8.84 -3.21 -15.80
N ALA A 515 9.19 -4.07 -14.83
CA ALA A 515 8.85 -5.49 -14.82
C ALA A 515 7.49 -5.80 -14.17
N ILE A 516 6.88 -4.84 -13.47
CA ILE A 516 5.59 -5.02 -12.80
C ILE A 516 4.50 -5.29 -13.86
N ASP A 517 3.71 -6.33 -13.65
CA ASP A 517 2.61 -6.70 -14.54
C ASP A 517 1.55 -5.59 -14.66
N HIS A 518 0.89 -5.52 -15.83
CA HIS A 518 -0.13 -4.52 -16.12
C HIS A 518 -1.29 -4.53 -15.10
N SER A 519 -1.60 -5.66 -14.48
CA SER A 519 -2.63 -5.77 -13.44
C SER A 519 -2.30 -5.05 -12.13
N LEU A 520 -1.02 -4.76 -11.86
CA LEU A 520 -0.50 -4.26 -10.57
C LEU A 520 -0.79 -5.18 -9.37
N ALA A 521 -1.16 -6.43 -9.62
CA ALA A 521 -1.48 -7.39 -8.58
C ALA A 521 -0.27 -7.59 -7.67
N ASN A 522 -0.47 -7.44 -6.36
CA ASN A 522 0.61 -7.53 -5.39
C ASN A 522 0.17 -8.17 -4.07
N VAL A 523 1.17 -8.61 -3.32
CA VAL A 523 1.05 -9.17 -1.97
C VAL A 523 1.87 -8.27 -1.04
N ILE A 524 1.51 -6.98 -1.03
CA ILE A 524 2.19 -5.86 -0.37
C ILE A 524 3.60 -5.63 -0.94
N HIS A 525 4.60 -6.42 -0.53
CA HIS A 525 6.01 -6.20 -0.90
C HIS A 525 6.45 -7.04 -2.11
N HIS A 526 5.50 -7.67 -2.80
CA HIS A 526 5.75 -8.57 -3.93
C HIS A 526 4.75 -8.28 -5.03
N PHE A 527 5.23 -8.01 -6.23
CA PHE A 527 4.37 -7.79 -7.40
C PHE A 527 4.35 -9.02 -8.29
N THR A 528 3.22 -9.20 -8.95
CA THR A 528 3.15 -10.05 -10.14
C THR A 528 3.99 -9.39 -11.23
N LEU A 529 4.83 -10.18 -11.90
CA LEU A 529 5.75 -9.69 -12.93
C LEU A 529 5.25 -10.04 -14.33
N LYS A 530 5.62 -9.20 -15.30
CA LYS A 530 5.40 -9.47 -16.73
C LYS A 530 6.12 -10.77 -17.14
N PRO A 531 5.61 -11.49 -18.18
CA PRO A 531 6.34 -12.61 -18.77
C PRO A 531 7.78 -12.21 -19.17
N GLY A 532 8.73 -13.11 -18.94
CA GLY A 532 10.16 -12.85 -19.18
C GLY A 532 10.91 -12.23 -18.00
N TYR A 533 10.23 -11.96 -16.88
CA TYR A 533 10.87 -11.54 -15.63
C TYR A 533 10.71 -12.57 -14.52
N ASP A 534 11.80 -12.84 -13.80
CA ASP A 534 11.88 -13.80 -12.72
C ASP A 534 12.05 -13.13 -11.35
N GLN A 535 11.55 -13.79 -10.31
CA GLN A 535 11.83 -13.45 -8.91
C GLN A 535 13.05 -14.22 -8.40
N LYS A 536 14.00 -13.51 -7.79
CA LYS A 536 15.17 -14.10 -7.13
C LYS A 536 15.05 -14.01 -5.61
N LEU A 537 14.92 -15.16 -4.95
CA LEU A 537 15.02 -15.24 -3.50
C LEU A 537 16.49 -15.25 -3.04
N ILE A 538 16.81 -14.34 -2.12
CA ILE A 538 18.16 -14.19 -1.57
C ILE A 538 18.34 -15.07 -0.33
N ARG A 539 19.45 -15.80 -0.29
CA ARG A 539 19.82 -16.61 0.88
C ARG A 539 20.20 -15.70 2.06
N PRO A 540 19.79 -16.02 3.31
CA PRO A 540 20.08 -15.20 4.50
C PRO A 540 21.57 -14.93 4.81
N ALA A 541 22.47 -15.75 4.26
CA ALA A 541 23.91 -15.54 4.35
C ALA A 541 24.40 -14.35 3.49
N LYS A 542 23.69 -14.02 2.41
CA LYS A 542 24.02 -12.89 1.53
C LYS A 542 23.41 -11.58 2.03
N ALA A 543 22.11 -11.60 2.30
CA ALA A 543 21.36 -10.45 2.83
C ALA A 543 20.13 -10.92 3.61
N VAL A 544 19.67 -10.08 4.52
CA VAL A 544 18.45 -10.23 5.32
C VAL A 544 17.77 -8.88 5.49
N ILE A 545 16.50 -8.89 5.88
CA ILE A 545 15.83 -7.69 6.40
C ILE A 545 15.68 -7.84 7.90
N ASN A 546 16.23 -6.91 8.67
CA ASN A 546 15.96 -6.84 10.09
C ASN A 546 14.64 -6.11 10.29
N HIS A 547 13.62 -6.86 10.69
CA HIS A 547 12.26 -6.37 10.89
C HIS A 547 12.01 -6.27 12.39
N TYR A 548 11.89 -5.03 12.89
CA TYR A 548 11.63 -4.73 14.29
C TYR A 548 10.15 -4.91 14.63
N LYS A 549 9.64 -6.12 14.39
CA LYS A 549 8.22 -6.47 14.37
C LYS A 549 7.55 -6.34 15.73
N PHE A 550 8.16 -6.91 16.76
CA PHE A 550 7.59 -7.03 18.10
C PHE A 550 8.27 -6.03 19.04
N GLN A 551 7.98 -4.75 18.82
CA GLN A 551 8.47 -3.64 19.64
C GLN A 551 7.88 -3.70 21.06
N VAL A 552 8.26 -2.75 21.92
CA VAL A 552 7.65 -2.62 23.25
C VAL A 552 6.12 -2.52 23.16
N TRP A 553 5.42 -2.97 24.21
CA TRP A 553 3.96 -3.13 24.16
C TRP A 553 3.20 -1.84 23.80
N GLY A 554 3.71 -0.70 24.28
CA GLY A 554 3.14 0.62 23.99
C GLY A 554 3.03 0.92 22.49
N GLU A 555 4.02 0.49 21.70
CA GLU A 555 4.03 0.60 20.24
C GLU A 555 3.23 -0.53 19.59
N PHE A 556 3.43 -1.75 20.07
CA PHE A 556 2.81 -2.93 19.44
C PHE A 556 1.29 -2.88 19.49
N LYS A 557 0.69 -2.41 20.59
CA LYS A 557 -0.77 -2.33 20.75
C LYS A 557 -1.44 -1.42 19.73
N ALA A 558 -0.72 -0.44 19.17
CA ALA A 558 -1.27 0.44 18.13
C ALA A 558 -1.64 -0.33 16.85
N LYS A 559 -0.97 -1.47 16.59
CA LYS A 559 -1.23 -2.33 15.44
C LYS A 559 -2.65 -2.94 15.47
N PHE A 560 -3.34 -2.99 16.62
CA PHE A 560 -4.72 -3.47 16.73
C PHE A 560 -5.78 -2.49 16.22
N ARG A 561 -5.45 -1.20 16.08
CA ARG A 561 -6.43 -0.18 15.69
C ARG A 561 -6.52 0.03 14.18
N ARG A 562 -5.40 -0.07 13.45
CA ARG A 562 -5.35 0.34 12.03
C ARG A 562 -4.60 -0.61 11.08
N ARG A 563 -4.08 -1.75 11.55
CA ARG A 563 -3.27 -2.61 10.67
C ARG A 563 -4.14 -3.48 9.75
N ALA A 564 -4.03 -3.25 8.45
CA ALA A 564 -4.24 -4.29 7.45
C ALA A 564 -2.94 -5.09 7.24
N ALA A 565 -3.06 -6.41 7.15
CA ALA A 565 -2.03 -7.30 6.65
C ALA A 565 -2.62 -8.12 5.50
N THR A 566 -1.76 -8.64 4.61
CA THR A 566 -2.20 -9.35 3.39
C THR A 566 -3.24 -10.45 3.65
N TYR A 567 -3.08 -11.20 4.75
CA TYR A 567 -4.00 -12.30 5.09
C TYR A 567 -4.88 -12.01 6.31
N VAL A 568 -4.81 -10.78 6.86
CA VAL A 568 -5.55 -10.34 8.04
C VAL A 568 -5.91 -8.86 7.86
N ALA A 569 -7.09 -8.59 7.30
CA ALA A 569 -7.61 -7.23 7.11
C ALA A 569 -7.85 -6.51 8.44
N ASP A 570 -8.12 -7.26 9.52
CA ASP A 570 -8.32 -6.73 10.86
C ASP A 570 -7.84 -7.71 11.94
N TRP A 571 -6.99 -7.23 12.85
CA TRP A 571 -6.51 -8.02 13.98
C TRP A 571 -7.61 -8.34 14.99
N THR A 572 -8.69 -7.53 15.02
CA THR A 572 -9.86 -7.72 15.88
C THR A 572 -10.82 -8.80 15.38
N GLU A 573 -10.71 -9.21 14.11
CA GLU A 573 -11.52 -10.30 13.55
C GLU A 573 -11.00 -11.67 13.98
N ASP A 574 -11.90 -12.61 14.25
CA ASP A 574 -11.57 -14.01 14.53
C ASP A 574 -11.37 -14.81 13.23
N ARG A 575 -10.39 -14.37 12.43
CA ARG A 575 -10.06 -14.96 11.12
C ARG A 575 -8.56 -15.09 10.93
N SER A 576 -8.13 -16.17 10.28
CA SER A 576 -6.72 -16.44 9.98
C SER A 576 -5.82 -16.39 11.23
N LEU A 577 -6.31 -16.91 12.38
CA LEU A 577 -5.59 -16.91 13.66
C LEU A 577 -4.21 -17.57 13.58
N THR A 578 -4.04 -18.54 12.68
CA THR A 578 -2.79 -19.27 12.44
C THR A 578 -1.83 -18.56 11.47
N SER A 579 -2.22 -17.40 10.92
CA SER A 579 -1.37 -16.66 10.00
C SER A 579 -0.10 -16.17 10.68
N LYS A 580 1.04 -16.25 9.98
CA LYS A 580 2.30 -15.59 10.39
C LYS A 580 2.17 -14.05 10.40
N ASP A 581 1.03 -13.53 9.93
CA ASP A 581 0.58 -12.16 10.10
C ASP A 581 0.30 -11.79 11.55
N ARG A 582 -0.22 -12.74 12.33
CA ARG A 582 -0.52 -12.55 13.74
C ARG A 582 0.68 -12.85 14.64
N VAL A 583 0.52 -12.45 15.89
CA VAL A 583 1.40 -12.87 16.98
C VAL A 583 0.88 -14.20 17.50
N PRO A 584 1.72 -15.25 17.60
CA PRO A 584 1.32 -16.48 18.25
C PRO A 584 0.81 -16.20 19.67
N ASP A 585 -0.34 -16.79 20.02
CA ASP A 585 -0.98 -16.70 21.33
C ASP A 585 -1.53 -15.31 21.72
N LEU A 586 -1.53 -14.34 20.80
CA LEU A 586 -2.21 -13.06 20.97
C LEU A 586 -3.55 -13.12 20.22
N GLY A 587 -4.66 -13.06 20.97
CA GLY A 587 -6.00 -13.06 20.41
C GLY A 587 -6.35 -11.76 19.67
N THR A 588 -7.64 -11.46 19.56
CA THR A 588 -8.15 -10.29 18.84
C THR A 588 -8.14 -9.00 19.65
N LYS A 589 -7.79 -9.07 20.93
CA LYS A 589 -7.80 -7.93 21.85
C LYS A 589 -6.37 -7.50 22.20
N ALA A 590 -6.17 -6.20 22.31
CA ALA A 590 -4.91 -5.59 22.73
C ALA A 590 -4.67 -5.77 24.25
N VAL A 591 -4.46 -7.02 24.69
CA VAL A 591 -4.10 -7.36 26.07
C VAL A 591 -2.64 -7.77 26.13
N LYS A 592 -1.86 -7.11 27.00
CA LYS A 592 -0.42 -7.34 27.14
C LYS A 592 -0.14 -8.70 27.78
N PRO A 593 0.66 -9.58 27.14
CA PRO A 593 1.17 -10.79 27.80
C PRO A 593 2.12 -10.46 28.96
N ALA A 594 2.09 -11.25 30.02
CA ALA A 594 2.93 -11.03 31.22
C ALA A 594 4.44 -11.10 30.94
N ASP A 595 4.83 -11.85 29.91
CA ASP A 595 6.21 -12.08 29.49
C ASP A 595 6.62 -11.27 28.25
N TRP A 596 5.82 -10.28 27.80
CA TRP A 596 6.03 -9.57 26.53
C TRP A 596 7.47 -9.08 26.35
N GLU A 597 8.04 -8.42 27.36
CA GLU A 597 9.39 -7.87 27.37
C GLU A 597 10.48 -8.90 27.02
N THR A 598 10.31 -10.15 27.46
CA THR A 598 11.30 -11.22 27.31
C THR A 598 11.02 -12.13 26.12
N ARG A 599 9.87 -11.97 25.43
CA ARG A 599 9.50 -12.77 24.25
C ARG A 599 10.43 -12.54 23.06
N TYR A 600 10.43 -13.52 22.15
CA TYR A 600 11.12 -13.49 20.85
C TYR A 600 12.64 -13.27 20.93
N CYS A 601 13.28 -13.65 22.05
CA CYS A 601 14.72 -13.60 22.25
C CYS A 601 15.37 -15.00 22.15
N GLU A 602 15.33 -15.61 20.97
CA GLU A 602 16.00 -16.90 20.73
C GLU A 602 17.48 -16.73 20.36
N VAL A 603 17.82 -15.58 19.76
CA VAL A 603 19.18 -15.20 19.35
C VAL A 603 19.42 -13.75 19.72
N GLN A 604 20.54 -13.47 20.38
CA GLN A 604 21.08 -12.12 20.50
C GLN A 604 21.83 -11.77 19.21
N ASP A 605 21.38 -10.73 18.53
CA ASP A 605 21.93 -10.26 17.27
C ASP A 605 22.28 -8.77 17.36
N TYR A 606 23.57 -8.49 17.26
CA TYR A 606 24.13 -7.15 17.34
C TYR A 606 24.67 -6.66 15.99
N GLY A 607 24.48 -7.41 14.90
CA GLY A 607 25.14 -7.17 13.63
C GLY A 607 24.84 -5.78 13.06
N LEU A 608 23.55 -5.47 12.87
CA LEU A 608 23.14 -4.16 12.37
C LEU A 608 23.45 -3.06 13.38
N ARG A 609 23.26 -3.29 14.68
CA ARG A 609 23.60 -2.31 15.73
C ARG A 609 25.06 -1.86 15.63
N LYS A 610 26.00 -2.81 15.61
CA LYS A 610 27.44 -2.52 15.52
C LYS A 610 27.80 -1.80 14.23
N TYR A 611 27.18 -2.21 13.11
CA TYR A 611 27.38 -1.52 11.84
C TYR A 611 26.89 -0.06 11.89
N MET A 612 25.70 0.18 12.44
CA MET A 612 25.16 1.55 12.62
C MET A 612 26.04 2.40 13.52
N GLN A 613 26.54 1.84 14.62
CA GLN A 613 27.48 2.51 15.53
C GLN A 613 28.78 2.91 14.83
N GLN A 614 29.31 2.04 13.97
CA GLN A 614 30.53 2.32 13.23
C GLN A 614 30.34 3.39 12.14
N VAL A 615 29.23 3.37 11.43
CA VAL A 615 28.99 4.26 10.28
C VAL A 615 28.51 5.64 10.71
N PHE A 616 27.64 5.71 11.72
CA PHE A 616 26.93 6.93 12.09
C PHE A 616 27.23 7.42 13.50
N GLY A 617 27.92 6.62 14.31
CA GLY A 617 28.19 6.97 15.70
C GLY A 617 29.30 8.00 15.81
N SER A 618 29.05 9.06 16.58
CA SER A 618 30.06 10.04 16.99
C SER A 618 30.16 10.09 18.51
N ASP A 619 31.37 10.08 19.06
CA ASP A 619 31.62 10.21 20.50
C ASP A 619 31.64 11.70 20.91
N ASP A 620 31.03 12.04 22.04
CA ASP A 620 31.06 13.41 22.61
C ASP A 620 32.32 13.72 23.44
N GLY A 621 33.29 12.82 23.47
CA GLY A 621 34.50 12.92 24.28
C GLY A 621 34.32 12.43 25.72
N ASN A 622 33.08 12.17 26.15
CA ASN A 622 32.74 11.57 27.45
C ASN A 622 32.37 10.08 27.34
N GLY A 623 32.55 9.48 26.15
CA GLY A 623 32.21 8.09 25.90
C GLY A 623 30.74 7.85 25.58
N ASN A 624 29.93 8.91 25.38
CA ASN A 624 28.55 8.73 24.91
C ASN A 624 28.52 8.77 23.38
N LEU A 625 27.93 7.73 22.82
CA LEU A 625 27.70 7.65 21.38
C LEU A 625 26.44 8.40 20.97
N HIS A 626 26.56 9.30 20.01
CA HIS A 626 25.47 10.08 19.42
C HIS A 626 25.27 9.71 17.95
N PHE A 627 24.03 9.82 17.48
CA PHE A 627 23.65 9.57 16.10
C PHE A 627 23.01 10.80 15.44
N PRO A 628 23.15 10.97 14.12
CA PRO A 628 22.65 12.15 13.40
C PRO A 628 21.11 12.28 13.41
N TRP A 629 20.38 11.21 13.75
CA TRP A 629 18.92 11.23 13.85
C TRP A 629 18.38 11.60 15.24
N GLU A 630 19.23 11.71 16.27
CA GLU A 630 18.80 12.08 17.64
C GLU A 630 18.34 13.55 17.74
N GLY A 631 18.66 14.39 16.75
CA GLY A 631 18.37 15.83 16.74
C GLY A 631 19.37 16.63 17.59
N PRO A 632 19.46 17.97 17.43
CA PRO A 632 20.19 18.79 18.38
C PRO A 632 19.46 18.72 19.74
N SER A 633 20.20 18.29 20.77
CA SER A 633 19.77 18.31 22.17
C SER A 633 19.50 19.72 22.68
#